data_AF-A0A6N7PQM0-F1
#
_entry.id   AF-A0A6N7PQM0-F1
#
_cell.length_a   1.000
_cell.length_b   1.000
_cell.length_c   1.000
_cell.angle_alpha   90.00
_cell.angle_beta   90.00
_cell.angle_gamma   90.00
#
_symmetry.space_group_name_H-M   'P 1'
#
loop_
_entity.id
_entity.type
_entity.pdbx_description
1 polymer ?
#
loop_
_entity_poly.entity_id
_entity_poly.type
_entity_poly.pdbx_seq_one_letter_code
_entity_poly.pdbx_strand_id
1 'polypeptide(L)'
;MRHALLLAPLFAAACSAAPASSGPTNVADPGSVLVVLDAPPAATTPVEVAVPLSAARVDLEWAIFGDTPTVAWAPDGVRLAIANQLNYLNVPAPPGEAGIDVVDVETGKRTRVHEGPGYHPAWISNSQMAFGCSTYECDDAGQGVYLLDLAKKRARLALSHGVYHTRASKDGGVIFFSGFPNYEGWMSWNLRSAMPERIAGPKDSWQAPAAQLADQCPSKVGDLRVEQRGEQVIVVNTSTGDRRALTAGHPWLLGWPESRGAIQPCLSPDGRFVVYFSWRGGAGIVGVRSIDAP
;
A
#
# COMPACT_ATOMS: atom_id res chain seq x y z
N MET A 1 -44.77 20.85 -4.71
CA MET A 1 -45.30 19.51 -4.35
C MET A 1 -44.52 18.46 -5.12
N ARG A 2 -43.91 17.53 -4.37
CA ARG A 2 -43.42 16.17 -4.70
C ARG A 2 -42.47 15.98 -5.90
N HIS A 3 -41.20 15.79 -5.54
CA HIS A 3 -40.16 15.15 -6.35
C HIS A 3 -40.43 13.64 -6.48
N ALA A 4 -40.12 13.07 -7.64
CA ALA A 4 -40.11 11.63 -7.86
C ALA A 4 -38.68 11.10 -7.77
N LEU A 5 -38.41 10.28 -6.75
CA LEU A 5 -37.26 9.36 -6.71
C LEU A 5 -37.61 8.13 -7.55
N LEU A 6 -36.72 7.75 -8.47
CA LEU A 6 -36.72 6.42 -9.08
C LEU A 6 -35.54 5.64 -8.51
N LEU A 7 -35.87 4.70 -7.62
CA LEU A 7 -35.00 3.62 -7.14
C LEU A 7 -34.77 2.62 -8.28
N ALA A 8 -33.51 2.30 -8.57
CA ALA A 8 -33.14 1.12 -9.34
C ALA A 8 -32.80 -0.04 -8.39
N PRO A 9 -33.22 -1.29 -8.68
CA PRO A 9 -33.01 -2.42 -7.79
C PRO A 9 -31.63 -3.06 -8.02
N LEU A 10 -30.92 -3.30 -6.92
CA LEU A 10 -29.81 -4.24 -6.82
C LEU A 10 -30.37 -5.68 -6.86
N PHE A 11 -29.93 -6.47 -7.84
CA PHE A 11 -30.05 -7.93 -7.77
C PHE A 11 -28.66 -8.55 -7.59
N ALA A 12 -28.48 -9.17 -6.43
CA ALA A 12 -27.43 -10.12 -6.14
C ALA A 12 -27.90 -11.54 -6.49
N ALA A 13 -27.02 -12.33 -7.10
CA ALA A 13 -26.99 -13.80 -7.07
C ALA A 13 -25.60 -14.21 -7.61
N ALA A 14 -24.67 -14.75 -6.80
CA ALA A 14 -24.59 -16.07 -6.17
C ALA A 14 -23.81 -17.10 -7.02
N CYS A 15 -22.80 -17.68 -6.35
CA CYS A 15 -22.25 -19.04 -6.51
C CYS A 15 -21.16 -19.36 -7.57
N SER A 16 -19.99 -19.69 -7.01
CA SER A 16 -19.27 -20.96 -7.15
C SER A 16 -18.14 -21.17 -8.18
N ALA A 17 -17.05 -21.69 -7.58
CA ALA A 17 -16.16 -22.76 -8.05
C ALA A 17 -15.11 -22.45 -9.12
N ALA A 18 -13.85 -22.59 -8.69
CA ALA A 18 -12.68 -22.77 -9.54
C ALA A 18 -12.75 -24.06 -10.37
N PRO A 19 -12.01 -24.11 -11.49
CA PRO A 19 -11.23 -25.31 -11.77
C PRO A 19 -9.76 -25.04 -12.13
N ALA A 20 -8.93 -25.89 -11.52
CA ALA A 20 -7.69 -26.56 -11.94
C ALA A 20 -6.84 -26.09 -13.13
N SER A 21 -5.53 -26.14 -12.87
CA SER A 21 -4.36 -26.02 -13.74
C SER A 21 -4.21 -27.09 -14.83
N SER A 22 -3.55 -26.73 -15.93
CA SER A 22 -2.54 -27.51 -16.69
C SER A 22 -1.92 -26.56 -17.73
N GLY A 23 -0.63 -26.48 -18.08
CA GLY A 23 0.63 -27.15 -17.77
C GLY A 23 1.76 -26.31 -18.44
N PRO A 24 3.04 -26.72 -18.40
CA PRO A 24 4.18 -25.87 -18.70
C PRO A 24 4.66 -25.97 -20.16
N THR A 25 5.31 -24.91 -20.68
CA THR A 25 6.19 -25.01 -21.85
C THR A 25 7.48 -24.24 -21.61
N ASN A 26 8.57 -24.99 -21.52
CA ASN A 26 9.95 -24.52 -21.62
C ASN A 26 10.28 -24.26 -23.09
N VAL A 27 10.92 -23.13 -23.39
CA VAL A 27 11.88 -23.03 -24.49
C VAL A 27 13.02 -22.13 -24.04
N ALA A 28 14.20 -22.71 -23.94
CA ALA A 28 15.48 -22.01 -23.86
C ALA A 28 16.04 -21.88 -25.28
N ASP A 29 16.65 -20.74 -25.61
CA ASP A 29 17.69 -20.64 -26.64
C ASP A 29 18.53 -19.35 -26.41
N PRO A 30 19.80 -19.29 -26.86
CA PRO A 30 20.89 -18.72 -26.08
C PRO A 30 21.51 -17.52 -26.82
N GLY A 31 22.50 -16.89 -26.19
CA GLY A 31 23.47 -16.08 -26.92
C GLY A 31 23.21 -14.58 -26.87
N SER A 32 23.65 -13.96 -25.78
CA SER A 32 24.26 -12.64 -25.88
C SER A 32 25.56 -12.66 -25.08
N VAL A 33 26.66 -12.52 -25.82
CA VAL A 33 28.02 -12.37 -25.30
C VAL A 33 28.11 -10.97 -24.69
N LEU A 34 28.30 -10.88 -23.37
CA LEU A 34 28.60 -9.62 -22.70
C LEU A 34 30.11 -9.41 -22.74
N VAL A 35 30.55 -8.38 -23.47
CA VAL A 35 31.94 -7.89 -23.43
C VAL A 35 32.12 -7.15 -22.11
N VAL A 36 32.89 -7.74 -21.19
CA VAL A 36 33.35 -7.05 -19.97
C VAL A 36 34.55 -6.21 -20.36
N LEU A 37 34.40 -4.88 -20.31
CA LEU A 37 35.52 -3.94 -20.34
C LEU A 37 36.08 -3.88 -18.92
N ASP A 38 37.34 -4.28 -18.75
CA ASP A 38 38.05 -4.18 -17.47
C ASP A 38 38.11 -2.71 -17.03
N ALA A 39 37.60 -2.43 -15.83
CA ALA A 39 37.79 -1.14 -15.17
C ALA A 39 39.26 -1.02 -14.71
N PRO A 40 39.88 0.17 -14.81
CA PRO A 40 41.24 0.37 -14.33
C PRO A 40 41.31 0.13 -12.81
N PRO A 41 42.45 -0.35 -12.29
CA PRO A 41 42.59 -0.75 -10.90
C PRO A 41 42.35 0.45 -9.97
N ALA A 42 41.30 0.38 -9.16
CA ALA A 42 41.02 1.35 -8.12
C ALA A 42 42.11 1.27 -7.04
N ALA A 43 42.66 2.43 -6.67
CA ALA A 43 43.59 2.55 -5.57
C ALA A 43 42.96 1.97 -4.29
N THR A 44 43.57 0.92 -3.74
CA THR A 44 43.13 0.27 -2.51
C THR A 44 43.48 1.15 -1.32
N THR A 45 42.57 2.05 -0.96
CA THR A 45 42.49 2.53 0.42
C THR A 45 41.63 1.51 1.16
N PRO A 46 42.05 0.99 2.33
CA PRO A 46 41.18 0.13 3.12
C PRO A 46 39.93 0.92 3.48
N VAL A 47 38.81 0.60 2.85
CA VAL A 47 37.51 1.04 3.33
C VAL A 47 37.31 0.30 4.63
N GLU A 48 37.46 1.01 5.74
CA GLU A 48 36.97 0.55 7.04
C GLU A 48 35.49 0.25 6.85
N VAL A 49 35.16 -1.04 6.71
CA VAL A 49 33.78 -1.50 6.66
C VAL A 49 33.23 -1.18 8.04
N ALA A 50 32.52 -0.05 8.13
CA ALA A 50 31.79 0.31 9.31
C ALA A 50 30.96 -0.92 9.71
N VAL A 51 31.28 -1.48 10.86
CA VAL A 51 30.42 -2.48 11.49
C VAL A 51 29.04 -1.86 11.55
N PRO A 52 28.00 -2.46 10.94
CA PRO A 52 26.67 -1.88 11.00
C PRO A 52 26.34 -1.71 12.47
N LEU A 53 26.13 -0.47 12.89
CA LEU A 53 25.60 -0.15 14.20
C LEU A 53 24.40 -1.07 14.39
N SER A 54 24.42 -1.87 15.47
CA SER A 54 23.27 -2.66 15.93
C SER A 54 22.04 -1.75 15.83
N ALA A 55 21.22 -1.95 14.80
CA ALA A 55 20.05 -1.11 14.58
C ALA A 55 19.24 -1.18 15.86
N ALA A 56 19.06 -0.04 16.52
CA ALA A 56 18.27 0.02 17.74
C ALA A 56 16.91 -0.63 17.46
N ARG A 57 16.46 -1.50 18.35
CA ARG A 57 15.19 -2.22 18.18
C ARG A 57 14.07 -1.20 17.97
N VAL A 58 13.30 -1.37 16.89
CA VAL A 58 12.14 -0.54 16.60
C VAL A 58 10.90 -1.24 17.15
N ASP A 59 10.20 -0.58 18.06
CA ASP A 59 8.84 -0.92 18.51
C ASP A 59 8.07 0.39 18.63
N LEU A 60 7.27 0.69 17.62
CA LEU A 60 6.57 1.96 17.46
C LEU A 60 5.09 1.71 17.24
N GLU A 61 4.23 2.51 17.88
CA GLU A 61 2.79 2.44 17.70
C GLU A 61 2.20 3.85 17.61
N TRP A 62 1.25 4.01 16.69
CA TRP A 62 0.50 5.24 16.53
C TRP A 62 -0.98 4.95 16.48
N ALA A 63 -1.73 5.66 17.31
CA ALA A 63 -3.15 5.83 17.06
C ALA A 63 -3.32 6.61 15.75
N ILE A 64 -4.27 6.14 14.95
CA ILE A 64 -4.64 6.81 13.72
C ILE A 64 -6.10 7.22 13.79
N PHE A 65 -6.44 8.30 13.11
CA PHE A 65 -7.82 8.68 12.90
C PHE A 65 -8.39 7.87 11.74
N GLY A 66 -9.56 7.25 11.92
CA GLY A 66 -10.21 6.49 10.87
C GLY A 66 -10.65 5.08 11.23
N ASP A 67 -11.37 4.45 10.31
CA ASP A 67 -11.85 3.06 10.38
C ASP A 67 -11.22 2.15 9.30
N THR A 68 -10.48 2.73 8.34
CA THR A 68 -9.89 2.01 7.19
C THR A 68 -8.42 2.43 7.01
N PRO A 69 -7.51 1.86 7.82
CA PRO A 69 -6.08 2.18 7.73
C PRO A 69 -5.56 1.73 6.38
N THR A 70 -4.82 2.62 5.73
CA THR A 70 -4.05 2.25 4.53
C THR A 70 -2.63 2.74 4.72
N VAL A 71 -1.68 1.88 4.42
CA VAL A 71 -0.25 2.17 4.54
C VAL A 71 0.48 1.81 3.26
N ALA A 72 1.63 2.43 3.06
CA ALA A 72 2.54 2.06 1.98
C ALA A 72 3.98 2.31 2.42
N TRP A 73 4.81 1.27 2.30
CA TRP A 73 6.25 1.40 2.44
C TRP A 73 6.83 2.17 1.27
N ALA A 74 7.74 3.09 1.58
CA ALA A 74 8.60 3.72 0.61
C ALA A 74 9.59 2.69 0.05
N PRO A 75 10.09 2.88 -1.20
CA PRO A 75 11.08 2.00 -1.80
C PRO A 75 12.37 1.82 -1.00
N ASP A 76 12.72 2.77 -0.12
CA ASP A 76 13.89 2.70 0.75
C ASP A 76 13.75 1.75 1.96
N GLY A 77 12.53 1.25 2.23
CA GLY A 77 12.26 0.35 3.35
C GLY A 77 12.30 0.97 4.75
N VAL A 78 12.55 2.26 4.87
CA VAL A 78 12.65 2.97 6.16
C VAL A 78 11.53 3.98 6.39
N ARG A 79 10.79 4.34 5.35
CA ARG A 79 9.64 5.24 5.48
C ARG A 79 8.32 4.54 5.24
N LEU A 80 7.36 4.84 6.10
CA LEU A 80 5.99 4.34 6.02
C LEU A 80 5.02 5.51 5.85
N ALA A 81 4.23 5.49 4.78
CA ALA A 81 3.09 6.37 4.65
C ALA A 81 1.87 5.77 5.36
N ILE A 82 1.12 6.59 6.08
CA ILE A 82 -0.09 6.21 6.81
C ILE A 82 -1.20 7.20 6.45
N ALA A 83 -2.32 6.69 5.95
CA ALA A 83 -3.53 7.50 5.77
C ALA A 83 -4.34 7.53 7.07
N ASN A 84 -4.75 8.74 7.46
CA ASN A 84 -5.71 8.99 8.53
C ASN A 84 -7.01 9.44 7.88
N GLN A 85 -8.06 8.64 7.96
CA GLN A 85 -9.30 8.87 7.23
C GLN A 85 -10.47 8.01 7.70
N LEU A 86 -11.67 8.58 7.64
CA LEU A 86 -12.92 7.83 7.78
C LEU A 86 -13.38 7.34 6.40
N ASN A 87 -13.97 6.16 6.39
CA ASN A 87 -14.47 5.55 5.19
C ASN A 87 -15.95 5.87 4.93
N TYR A 88 -16.34 5.90 3.65
CA TYR A 88 -17.67 5.68 3.06
C TYR A 88 -18.95 6.30 3.68
N LEU A 89 -18.88 7.22 4.64
CA LEU A 89 -20.07 7.62 5.41
C LEU A 89 -20.48 9.09 5.29
N ASN A 90 -19.91 9.87 4.36
CA ASN A 90 -20.21 11.30 4.20
C ASN A 90 -20.06 12.12 5.51
N VAL A 91 -19.32 11.60 6.49
CA VAL A 91 -19.03 12.30 7.74
C VAL A 91 -17.78 13.13 7.51
N PRO A 92 -17.87 14.48 7.56
CA PRO A 92 -16.69 15.31 7.44
C PRO A 92 -15.72 14.97 8.58
N ALA A 93 -14.47 14.69 8.23
CA ALA A 93 -13.42 14.56 9.22
C ALA A 93 -13.25 15.90 9.98
N PRO A 94 -13.03 15.89 11.30
CA PRO A 94 -12.64 17.09 12.00
C PRO A 94 -11.37 17.71 11.36
N PRO A 95 -11.27 19.05 11.31
CA PRO A 95 -10.11 19.72 10.76
C PRO A 95 -8.81 19.22 11.41
N GLY A 96 -7.81 18.88 10.58
CA GLY A 96 -6.50 18.41 11.02
C GLY A 96 -6.41 16.92 11.37
N GLU A 97 -7.51 16.19 11.48
CA GLU A 97 -7.47 14.75 11.78
C GLU A 97 -7.20 13.91 10.54
N ALA A 98 -7.86 14.22 9.42
CA ALA A 98 -7.62 13.57 8.14
C ALA A 98 -6.33 14.05 7.46
N GLY A 99 -5.63 13.12 6.82
CA GLY A 99 -4.40 13.43 6.09
C GLY A 99 -3.49 12.24 5.91
N ILE A 100 -2.34 12.50 5.30
CA ILE A 100 -1.29 11.50 5.11
C ILE A 100 -0.09 11.89 5.94
N ASP A 101 0.35 10.96 6.78
CA ASP A 101 1.61 11.06 7.52
C ASP A 101 2.67 10.19 6.86
N VAL A 102 3.91 10.65 6.93
CA VAL A 102 5.10 9.85 6.66
C VAL A 102 5.87 9.69 7.96
N VAL A 103 6.17 8.45 8.28
CA VAL A 103 6.97 8.07 9.44
C VAL A 103 8.32 7.54 8.96
N ASP A 104 9.39 8.08 9.51
CA ASP A 104 10.70 7.44 9.49
C ASP A 104 10.75 6.41 10.64
N VAL A 105 10.81 5.12 10.30
CA VAL A 105 10.61 4.05 11.29
C VAL A 105 11.83 3.79 12.15
N GLU A 106 13.02 4.20 11.70
CA GLU A 106 14.25 4.04 12.47
C GLU A 106 14.33 5.10 13.58
N THR A 107 13.85 6.31 13.31
CA THR A 107 13.85 7.43 14.27
C THR A 107 12.51 7.61 14.99
N GLY A 108 11.44 6.99 14.50
CA GLY A 108 10.07 7.21 14.96
C GLY A 108 9.50 8.59 14.60
N LYS A 109 10.22 9.39 13.78
CA LYS A 109 9.80 10.74 13.42
C LYS A 109 8.61 10.70 12.47
N ARG A 110 7.45 11.15 12.95
CA ARG A 110 6.22 11.33 12.18
C ARG A 110 6.12 12.75 11.63
N THR A 111 5.78 12.88 10.35
CA THR A 111 5.57 14.16 9.66
C THR A 111 4.26 14.12 8.88
N ARG A 112 3.35 15.06 9.14
CA ARG A 112 2.18 15.31 8.28
C ARG A 112 2.63 15.91 6.95
N VAL A 113 2.31 15.24 5.85
CA VAL A 113 2.73 15.63 4.49
C VAL A 113 1.55 16.07 3.61
N HIS A 114 0.32 15.78 4.03
CA HIS A 114 -0.92 16.24 3.39
C HIS A 114 -2.02 16.39 4.43
N GLU A 115 -2.77 17.49 4.42
CA GLU A 115 -3.93 17.72 5.26
C GLU A 115 -5.23 17.60 4.46
N GLY A 116 -6.23 16.94 5.06
CA GLY A 116 -7.52 16.69 4.43
C GLY A 116 -7.65 15.26 3.88
N PRO A 117 -8.77 14.96 3.20
CA PRO A 117 -9.04 13.62 2.68
C PRO A 117 -7.97 13.13 1.72
N GLY A 118 -7.72 11.82 1.72
CA GLY A 118 -6.76 11.17 0.85
C GLY A 118 -6.53 9.72 1.26
N TYR A 119 -6.91 8.79 0.40
CA TYR A 119 -6.87 7.36 0.68
C TYR A 119 -5.86 6.64 -0.21
N HIS A 120 -5.37 5.50 0.29
CA HIS A 120 -4.36 4.66 -0.38
C HIS A 120 -3.13 5.45 -0.86
N PRO A 121 -2.28 5.91 0.07
CA PRO A 121 -0.99 6.47 -0.30
C PRO A 121 -0.21 5.42 -1.10
N ALA A 122 0.46 5.87 -2.14
CA ALA A 122 1.29 5.05 -3.01
C ALA A 122 2.58 5.80 -3.29
N TRP A 123 3.73 5.20 -2.98
CA TRP A 123 5.01 5.80 -3.30
C TRP A 123 5.32 5.62 -4.78
N ILE A 124 5.64 6.71 -5.46
CA ILE A 124 6.09 6.69 -6.86
C ILE A 124 7.62 6.63 -6.91
N SER A 125 8.25 7.31 -5.95
CA SER A 125 9.68 7.32 -5.70
C SER A 125 9.93 7.71 -4.25
N ASN A 126 11.19 7.71 -3.80
CA ASN A 126 11.54 8.17 -2.45
C ASN A 126 11.17 9.63 -2.14
N SER A 127 10.87 10.47 -3.14
CA SER A 127 10.51 11.89 -2.91
C SER A 127 9.09 12.24 -3.36
N GLN A 128 8.36 11.30 -3.94
CA GLN A 128 7.07 11.56 -4.56
C GLN A 128 6.07 10.45 -4.24
N MET A 129 4.85 10.86 -3.93
CA MET A 129 3.72 9.97 -3.67
C MET A 129 2.54 10.32 -4.56
N ALA A 130 1.64 9.37 -4.70
CA ALA A 130 0.27 9.57 -5.15
C ALA A 130 -0.70 9.13 -4.07
N PHE A 131 -1.93 9.62 -4.13
CA PHE A 131 -3.05 9.09 -3.36
C PHE A 131 -4.35 9.36 -4.11
N GLY A 132 -5.38 8.57 -3.81
CA GLY A 132 -6.72 8.81 -4.35
C GLY A 132 -7.54 9.72 -3.45
N CYS A 133 -8.53 10.38 -4.02
CA CYS A 133 -9.74 10.76 -3.31
C CYS A 133 -10.94 10.33 -4.15
N SER A 134 -11.81 9.48 -3.60
CA SER A 134 -12.96 8.98 -4.36
C SER A 134 -14.18 9.86 -4.12
N THR A 135 -15.27 9.55 -4.81
CA THR A 135 -16.59 10.18 -4.58
C THR A 135 -17.12 10.00 -3.16
N TYR A 136 -16.55 9.07 -2.39
CA TYR A 136 -17.00 8.81 -1.03
C TYR A 136 -16.29 9.68 0.01
N GLU A 137 -15.07 10.14 -0.27
CA GLU A 137 -14.27 10.94 0.67
C GLU A 137 -14.15 12.41 0.25
N CYS A 138 -14.30 12.69 -1.05
CA CYS A 138 -14.24 14.04 -1.60
C CYS A 138 -15.51 14.41 -2.34
N ASP A 139 -15.77 15.72 -2.39
CA ASP A 139 -16.76 16.29 -3.30
C ASP A 139 -16.35 16.12 -4.78
N ASP A 140 -17.27 16.44 -5.69
CA ASP A 140 -17.05 16.29 -7.13
C ASP A 140 -15.86 17.09 -7.65
N ALA A 141 -15.51 18.20 -6.99
CA ALA A 141 -14.37 19.04 -7.35
C ALA A 141 -13.03 18.48 -6.85
N GLY A 142 -13.06 17.71 -5.76
CA GLY A 142 -11.90 17.16 -5.07
C GLY A 142 -11.57 15.72 -5.40
N GLN A 143 -12.43 14.98 -6.10
CA GLN A 143 -12.18 13.58 -6.46
C GLN A 143 -11.10 13.41 -7.55
N GLY A 144 -10.24 12.40 -7.40
CA GLY A 144 -9.24 12.04 -8.39
C GLY A 144 -7.94 11.46 -7.83
N VAL A 145 -6.89 11.47 -8.66
CA VAL A 145 -5.51 11.16 -8.23
C VAL A 145 -4.80 12.46 -7.90
N TYR A 146 -4.22 12.51 -6.71
CA TYR A 146 -3.31 13.56 -6.28
C TYR A 146 -1.87 13.10 -6.40
N LEU A 147 -0.99 14.04 -6.75
CA LEU A 147 0.46 13.87 -6.68
C LEU A 147 1.02 14.77 -5.58
N LEU A 148 1.84 14.19 -4.73
CA LEU A 148 2.47 14.84 -3.59
C LEU A 148 3.98 14.83 -3.75
N ASP A 149 4.57 16.03 -3.76
CA ASP A 149 6.02 16.23 -3.66
C ASP A 149 6.36 16.47 -2.18
N LEU A 150 7.17 15.59 -1.60
CA LEU A 150 7.50 15.63 -0.17
C LEU A 150 8.36 16.82 0.22
N ALA A 151 9.25 17.27 -0.66
CA ALA A 151 10.09 18.44 -0.39
C ALA A 151 9.25 19.72 -0.35
N LYS A 152 8.21 19.78 -1.19
CA LYS A 152 7.30 20.93 -1.26
C LYS A 152 6.12 20.83 -0.28
N LYS A 153 5.89 19.66 0.31
CA LYS A 153 4.71 19.34 1.13
C LYS A 153 3.41 19.80 0.47
N ARG A 154 3.31 19.62 -0.85
CA ARG A 154 2.21 20.13 -1.65
C ARG A 154 1.61 19.01 -2.48
N ALA A 155 0.36 18.69 -2.18
CA ALA A 155 -0.47 17.88 -3.04
C ALA A 155 -1.04 18.74 -4.18
N ARG A 156 -1.15 18.15 -5.37
CA ARG A 156 -1.90 18.73 -6.49
C ARG A 156 -2.83 17.68 -7.06
N LEU A 157 -4.06 18.08 -7.38
CA LEU A 157 -4.95 17.26 -8.18
C LEU A 157 -4.33 17.10 -9.56
N ALA A 158 -4.04 15.86 -9.94
CA ALA A 158 -3.29 15.54 -11.16
C ALA A 158 -4.20 14.90 -12.21
N LEU A 159 -5.22 14.18 -11.77
CA LEU A 159 -6.29 13.64 -12.60
C LEU A 159 -7.59 13.82 -11.82
N SER A 160 -8.59 14.50 -12.37
CA SER A 160 -9.92 14.57 -11.78
C SER A 160 -10.75 13.34 -12.16
N HIS A 161 -11.73 12.98 -11.30
CA HIS A 161 -12.81 11.98 -11.50
C HIS A 161 -12.56 10.54 -10.98
N GLY A 162 -13.38 10.08 -10.02
CA GLY A 162 -13.79 8.68 -9.75
C GLY A 162 -12.70 7.63 -9.76
N VAL A 163 -11.68 7.93 -9.00
CA VAL A 163 -10.53 7.07 -8.74
C VAL A 163 -10.84 6.26 -7.49
N TYR A 164 -10.78 4.94 -7.62
CA TYR A 164 -10.87 3.94 -6.57
C TYR A 164 -9.54 3.17 -6.50
N HIS A 165 -9.18 2.64 -5.33
CA HIS A 165 -8.04 1.74 -5.15
C HIS A 165 -6.71 2.21 -5.78
N THR A 166 -6.30 3.46 -5.56
CA THR A 166 -5.00 4.00 -6.02
C THR A 166 -3.84 3.14 -5.49
N ARG A 167 -2.91 2.74 -6.37
CA ARG A 167 -1.73 1.91 -6.06
C ARG A 167 -0.54 2.37 -6.91
N ALA A 168 0.65 1.96 -6.50
CA ALA A 168 1.87 2.17 -7.29
C ALA A 168 1.96 1.12 -8.42
N SER A 169 2.36 1.57 -9.61
CA SER A 169 2.72 0.69 -10.72
C SER A 169 4.17 0.20 -10.57
N LYS A 170 4.44 -1.07 -10.93
CA LYS A 170 5.81 -1.62 -10.95
C LYS A 170 6.74 -0.90 -11.95
N ASP A 171 6.16 -0.33 -13.00
CA ASP A 171 6.89 0.39 -14.06
C ASP A 171 7.04 1.90 -13.75
N GLY A 172 6.66 2.30 -12.54
CA GLY A 172 6.56 3.69 -12.12
C GLY A 172 5.23 4.32 -12.54
N GLY A 173 4.70 5.20 -11.68
CA GLY A 173 3.40 5.82 -11.85
C GLY A 173 2.30 5.16 -11.03
N VAL A 174 1.05 5.29 -11.48
CA VAL A 174 -0.13 4.99 -10.67
C VAL A 174 -1.03 3.99 -11.38
N ILE A 175 -1.54 3.01 -10.64
CA ILE A 175 -2.67 2.18 -11.06
C ILE A 175 -3.87 2.53 -10.20
N PHE A 176 -5.05 2.59 -10.79
CA PHE A 176 -6.30 2.83 -10.07
C PHE A 176 -7.47 2.18 -10.80
N PHE A 177 -8.56 1.96 -10.09
CA PHE A 177 -9.83 1.57 -10.68
C PHE A 177 -10.64 2.83 -10.96
N SER A 178 -11.09 3.03 -12.20
CA SER A 178 -12.02 4.09 -12.55
C SER A 178 -13.45 3.57 -12.42
N GLY A 179 -14.30 4.28 -11.66
CA GLY A 179 -15.74 3.99 -11.57
C GLY A 179 -16.60 4.82 -12.53
N PHE A 180 -15.99 5.52 -13.49
CA PHE A 180 -16.74 6.33 -14.46
C PHE A 180 -17.23 5.44 -15.62
N PRO A 181 -18.52 5.48 -16.02
CA PRO A 181 -19.09 4.53 -16.97
C PRO A 181 -18.36 4.43 -18.32
N ASN A 182 -17.82 5.54 -18.83
CA ASN A 182 -17.13 5.58 -20.11
C ASN A 182 -15.71 4.98 -20.06
N TYR A 183 -15.17 4.78 -18.85
CA TYR A 183 -13.81 4.35 -18.59
C TYR A 183 -13.73 3.30 -17.46
N GLU A 184 -14.83 2.60 -17.18
CA GLU A 184 -14.91 1.72 -16.01
C GLU A 184 -13.89 0.58 -16.12
N GLY A 185 -13.08 0.44 -15.08
CA GLY A 185 -12.07 -0.60 -14.97
C GLY A 185 -10.71 -0.12 -14.50
N TRP A 186 -9.74 -1.02 -14.54
CA TRP A 186 -8.37 -0.74 -14.15
C TRP A 186 -7.67 0.13 -15.18
N MET A 187 -7.02 1.18 -14.67
CA MET A 187 -6.27 2.16 -15.42
C MET A 187 -4.83 2.19 -14.91
N SER A 188 -3.88 2.35 -15.82
CA SER A 188 -2.48 2.64 -15.50
C SER A 188 -2.12 4.01 -16.04
N TRP A 189 -1.39 4.79 -15.25
CA TRP A 189 -0.93 6.10 -15.61
C TRP A 189 0.57 6.24 -15.37
N ASN A 190 1.32 6.21 -16.47
CA ASN A 190 2.69 6.68 -16.50
C ASN A 190 2.67 8.21 -16.40
N LEU A 191 3.32 8.80 -15.39
CA LEU A 191 3.23 10.24 -15.11
C LEU A 191 3.82 11.14 -16.21
N ARG A 192 4.49 10.56 -17.22
CA ARG A 192 4.94 11.27 -18.42
C ARG A 192 3.87 11.33 -19.52
N SER A 193 2.88 10.45 -19.48
CA SER A 193 1.76 10.42 -20.42
C SER A 193 0.70 11.44 -20.03
N ALA A 194 0.05 12.03 -21.04
CA ALA A 194 -1.00 13.03 -20.84
C ALA A 194 -2.27 12.42 -20.21
N MET A 195 -2.55 11.15 -20.49
CA MET A 195 -3.75 10.45 -20.04
C MET A 195 -3.42 9.04 -19.50
N PRO A 196 -4.21 8.52 -18.56
CA PRO A 196 -4.19 7.11 -18.18
C PRO A 196 -4.68 6.21 -19.32
N GLU A 197 -4.22 4.96 -19.33
CA GLU A 197 -4.61 3.93 -20.27
C GLU A 197 -5.32 2.78 -19.55
N ARG A 198 -6.31 2.18 -20.19
CA ARG A 198 -6.99 1.01 -19.64
C ARG A 198 -6.07 -0.20 -19.72
N ILE A 199 -5.99 -0.96 -18.64
CA ILE A 199 -5.21 -2.19 -18.57
C ILE A 199 -6.10 -3.40 -18.33
N ALA A 200 -5.61 -4.58 -18.73
CA ALA A 200 -6.26 -5.83 -18.39
C ALA A 200 -6.15 -6.07 -16.87
N GLY A 201 -7.27 -6.42 -16.23
CA GLY A 201 -7.32 -6.70 -14.81
C GLY A 201 -8.62 -7.41 -14.43
N PRO A 202 -8.77 -7.78 -13.15
CA PRO A 202 -10.01 -8.35 -12.65
C PRO A 202 -11.20 -7.41 -12.92
N LYS A 203 -12.38 -7.99 -13.17
CA LYS A 203 -13.61 -7.20 -13.30
C LYS A 203 -14.05 -6.56 -11.97
N ASP A 204 -13.64 -7.18 -10.87
CA ASP A 204 -13.92 -6.73 -9.51
C ASP A 204 -12.91 -5.64 -9.10
N SER A 205 -13.40 -4.45 -8.73
CA SER A 205 -12.58 -3.32 -8.27
C SER A 205 -11.84 -3.62 -6.97
N TRP A 206 -12.29 -4.61 -6.20
CA TRP A 206 -11.65 -5.05 -4.96
C TRP A 206 -10.47 -5.99 -5.19
N GLN A 207 -10.28 -6.45 -6.44
CA GLN A 207 -9.16 -7.30 -6.84
C GLN A 207 -8.24 -6.50 -7.75
N ALA A 208 -7.17 -5.95 -7.16
CA ALA A 208 -6.17 -5.21 -7.91
C ALA A 208 -5.39 -6.14 -8.86
N PRO A 209 -4.92 -5.63 -10.01
CA PRO A 209 -4.18 -6.43 -10.99
C PRO A 209 -2.74 -6.67 -10.51
N ALA A 210 -2.59 -7.61 -9.56
CA ALA A 210 -1.39 -7.84 -8.78
C ALA A 210 -0.09 -7.93 -9.60
N ALA A 211 -0.14 -8.51 -10.81
CA ALA A 211 1.02 -8.66 -11.70
C ALA A 211 1.60 -7.32 -12.23
N GLN A 212 0.89 -6.21 -12.06
CA GLN A 212 1.26 -4.87 -12.52
C GLN A 212 1.61 -3.92 -11.36
N LEU A 213 1.32 -4.32 -10.12
CA LEU A 213 1.53 -3.47 -8.95
C LEU A 213 2.98 -3.52 -8.48
N ALA A 214 3.47 -2.39 -8.00
CA ALA A 214 4.55 -2.38 -7.02
C ALA A 214 3.92 -2.67 -5.65
N ASP A 215 4.20 -3.83 -5.07
CA ASP A 215 3.66 -4.19 -3.76
C ASP A 215 4.36 -3.39 -2.66
N GLN A 216 3.64 -2.44 -2.07
CA GLN A 216 4.13 -1.55 -1.00
C GLN A 216 3.67 -1.98 0.38
N CYS A 217 3.03 -3.14 0.47
CA CYS A 217 2.70 -3.81 1.72
C CYS A 217 2.80 -5.32 1.51
N PRO A 218 4.01 -5.83 1.18
CA PRO A 218 4.20 -7.22 0.82
C PRO A 218 4.00 -8.16 2.00
N SER A 219 3.24 -9.23 1.79
CA SER A 219 3.12 -10.32 2.77
C SER A 219 4.35 -11.24 2.80
N LYS A 220 5.22 -11.17 1.78
CA LYS A 220 6.44 -11.97 1.66
C LYS A 220 7.58 -11.16 1.02
N VAL A 221 8.78 -11.25 1.59
CA VAL A 221 10.03 -10.68 1.08
C VAL A 221 11.15 -11.71 1.27
N GLY A 222 11.79 -12.13 0.18
CA GLY A 222 12.77 -13.23 0.23
C GLY A 222 12.15 -14.50 0.84
N ASP A 223 12.82 -15.06 1.85
CA ASP A 223 12.32 -16.21 2.61
C ASP A 223 11.41 -15.85 3.78
N LEU A 224 11.21 -14.56 4.06
CA LEU A 224 10.35 -14.11 5.15
C LEU A 224 8.91 -13.91 4.65
N ARG A 225 7.96 -14.43 5.41
CA ARG A 225 6.52 -14.18 5.25
C ARG A 225 5.94 -13.71 6.57
N VAL A 226 4.98 -12.80 6.52
CA VAL A 226 4.18 -12.41 7.68
C VAL A 226 2.73 -12.82 7.51
N GLU A 227 2.09 -13.22 8.62
CA GLU A 227 0.68 -13.57 8.64
C GLU A 227 0.00 -13.23 9.97
N GLN A 228 -1.28 -12.91 9.92
CA GLN A 228 -2.12 -12.78 11.10
C GLN A 228 -2.79 -14.13 11.42
N ARG A 229 -2.62 -14.64 12.64
CA ARG A 229 -3.35 -15.81 13.17
C ARG A 229 -4.04 -15.46 14.48
N GLY A 230 -5.36 -15.29 14.42
CA GLY A 230 -6.13 -14.80 15.57
C GLY A 230 -5.59 -13.43 16.00
N GLU A 231 -5.09 -13.35 17.22
CA GLU A 231 -4.51 -12.13 17.79
C GLU A 231 -3.00 -11.99 17.56
N GLN A 232 -2.35 -12.99 16.96
CA GLN A 232 -0.90 -12.99 16.79
C GLN A 232 -0.49 -12.56 15.38
N VAL A 233 0.51 -11.68 15.32
CA VAL A 233 1.29 -11.42 14.11
C VAL A 233 2.48 -12.37 14.14
N ILE A 234 2.60 -13.22 13.13
CA ILE A 234 3.63 -14.26 13.06
C ILE A 234 4.53 -14.00 11.86
N VAL A 235 5.83 -14.00 12.08
CA VAL A 235 6.84 -14.05 11.02
C VAL A 235 7.25 -15.51 10.82
N VAL A 236 7.28 -15.94 9.57
CA VAL A 236 7.63 -17.29 9.14
C VAL A 236 8.82 -17.20 8.21
N ASN A 237 9.89 -17.92 8.52
CA ASN A 237 10.97 -18.18 7.57
C ASN A 237 10.60 -19.42 6.74
N THR A 238 10.34 -19.24 5.45
CA THR A 238 9.89 -20.31 4.56
C THR A 238 10.99 -21.30 4.18
N SER A 239 12.27 -20.93 4.34
CA SER A 239 13.40 -21.81 4.05
C SER A 239 13.69 -22.77 5.20
N THR A 240 13.61 -22.29 6.45
CA THR A 240 13.89 -23.10 7.66
C THR A 240 12.62 -23.71 8.27
N GLY A 241 11.46 -23.13 7.97
CA GLY A 241 10.19 -23.47 8.61
C GLY A 241 10.00 -22.81 9.98
N ASP A 242 10.94 -21.96 10.43
CA ASP A 242 10.86 -21.28 11.71
C ASP A 242 9.67 -20.31 11.76
N ARG A 243 9.01 -20.26 12.90
CA ARG A 243 7.82 -19.43 13.14
C ARG A 243 7.99 -18.69 14.45
N ARG A 244 7.87 -17.37 14.41
CA ARG A 244 7.99 -16.53 15.62
C ARG A 244 6.83 -15.56 15.69
N ALA A 245 6.14 -15.52 16.84
CA ALA A 245 5.19 -14.46 17.12
C ALA A 245 5.96 -13.16 17.39
N LEU A 246 5.55 -12.07 16.74
CA LEU A 246 6.20 -10.76 16.87
C LEU A 246 5.44 -9.84 17.83
N THR A 247 4.11 -9.94 17.83
CA THR A 247 3.23 -9.19 18.70
C THR A 247 1.89 -9.90 18.84
N ALA A 248 1.15 -9.56 19.88
CA ALA A 248 -0.21 -10.03 20.14
C ALA A 248 -1.13 -8.85 20.45
N GLY A 249 -2.35 -8.89 19.91
CA GLY A 249 -3.38 -7.91 20.18
C GLY A 249 -4.63 -8.16 19.35
N HIS A 250 -5.75 -7.56 19.74
CA HIS A 250 -6.97 -7.66 18.96
C HIS A 250 -6.73 -7.10 17.55
N PRO A 251 -6.92 -7.91 16.50
CA PRO A 251 -6.69 -7.46 15.15
C PRO A 251 -7.68 -6.35 14.81
N TRP A 252 -7.24 -5.39 14.01
CA TRP A 252 -8.18 -4.46 13.40
C TRP A 252 -8.99 -5.21 12.33
N LEU A 253 -10.30 -5.36 12.57
CA LEU A 253 -11.24 -5.92 11.61
C LEU A 253 -11.90 -4.80 10.80
N LEU A 254 -12.01 -4.96 9.49
CA LEU A 254 -12.80 -4.04 8.68
C LEU A 254 -14.28 -4.17 9.05
N GLY A 255 -14.92 -3.03 9.32
CA GLY A 255 -16.33 -2.98 9.74
C GLY A 255 -17.34 -3.19 8.62
N TRP A 256 -16.91 -3.29 7.36
CA TRP A 256 -17.81 -3.35 6.21
C TRP A 256 -17.19 -4.05 4.97
N PRO A 257 -17.99 -4.78 4.16
CA PRO A 257 -19.39 -5.18 4.36
C PRO A 257 -19.52 -6.56 5.03
N GLU A 258 -20.16 -6.64 6.20
CA GLU A 258 -20.64 -7.82 6.98
C GLU A 258 -19.72 -9.05 7.14
N SER A 259 -18.51 -8.98 6.62
CA SER A 259 -17.43 -9.95 6.75
C SER A 259 -16.20 -9.28 6.15
N ARG A 260 -15.04 -9.47 6.77
CA ARG A 260 -13.81 -9.97 6.09
C ARG A 260 -12.56 -9.49 6.79
N GLY A 261 -12.00 -10.41 7.55
CA GLY A 261 -10.57 -10.51 7.80
C GLY A 261 -10.00 -9.42 8.71
N ALA A 262 -8.99 -9.82 9.47
CA ALA A 262 -8.05 -8.85 9.99
C ALA A 262 -7.38 -8.13 8.82
N ILE A 263 -7.18 -6.82 8.97
CA ILE A 263 -6.25 -6.09 8.10
C ILE A 263 -4.89 -6.75 8.27
N GLN A 264 -4.35 -7.24 7.15
CA GLN A 264 -3.18 -8.11 7.20
C GLN A 264 -1.91 -7.30 7.47
N PRO A 265 -1.00 -7.80 8.32
CA PRO A 265 0.32 -7.23 8.47
C PRO A 265 1.12 -7.36 7.17
N CYS A 266 2.16 -6.56 7.01
CA CYS A 266 3.08 -6.67 5.90
C CYS A 266 4.52 -6.30 6.27
N LEU A 267 5.45 -6.75 5.44
CA LEU A 267 6.88 -6.55 5.59
C LEU A 267 7.31 -5.22 4.96
N SER A 268 8.38 -4.62 5.48
CA SER A 268 9.15 -3.63 4.72
C SER A 268 9.79 -4.29 3.49
N PRO A 269 10.07 -3.54 2.41
CA PRO A 269 10.70 -4.04 1.18
C PRO A 269 12.00 -4.83 1.39
N ASP A 270 12.75 -4.50 2.44
CA ASP A 270 14.00 -5.17 2.82
C ASP A 270 13.80 -6.32 3.84
N GLY A 271 12.56 -6.55 4.28
CA GLY A 271 12.22 -7.57 5.27
C GLY A 271 12.68 -7.29 6.70
N ARG A 272 13.19 -6.09 7.01
CA ARG A 272 13.67 -5.76 8.38
C ARG A 272 12.55 -5.45 9.36
N PHE A 273 11.41 -4.97 8.88
CA PHE A 273 10.30 -4.51 9.72
C PHE A 273 8.98 -5.19 9.33
N VAL A 274 8.08 -5.30 10.30
CA VAL A 274 6.67 -5.63 10.09
C VAL A 274 5.83 -4.46 10.52
N VAL A 275 4.90 -4.04 9.66
CA VAL A 275 3.76 -3.22 10.07
C VAL A 275 2.58 -4.12 10.42
N TYR A 276 1.87 -3.79 11.50
CA TYR A 276 0.67 -4.49 11.96
C TYR A 276 -0.44 -3.52 12.35
N PHE A 277 -1.65 -4.06 12.42
CA PHE A 277 -2.87 -3.32 12.68
C PHE A 277 -3.60 -3.92 13.87
N SER A 278 -3.90 -3.09 14.87
CA SER A 278 -4.62 -3.54 16.06
C SER A 278 -5.69 -2.56 16.47
N TRP A 279 -6.68 -3.04 17.21
CA TRP A 279 -7.71 -2.21 17.81
C TRP A 279 -7.59 -2.26 19.33
N ARG A 280 -7.28 -1.12 19.97
CA ARG A 280 -7.04 -1.05 21.42
C ARG A 280 -7.54 0.29 21.97
N GLY A 281 -8.21 0.25 23.11
CA GLY A 281 -8.68 1.47 23.79
C GLY A 281 -9.68 2.30 22.98
N GLY A 282 -10.44 1.68 22.08
CA GLY A 282 -11.40 2.38 21.21
C GLY A 282 -10.77 3.09 20.01
N ALA A 283 -9.47 2.90 19.77
CA ALA A 283 -8.76 3.45 18.64
C ALA A 283 -8.12 2.35 17.79
N GLY A 284 -8.05 2.61 16.49
CA GLY A 284 -7.25 1.84 15.58
C GLY A 284 -5.78 2.26 15.64
N ILE A 285 -4.89 1.27 15.66
CA ILE A 285 -3.46 1.43 15.84
C ILE A 285 -2.72 0.85 14.63
N VAL A 286 -1.76 1.62 14.11
CA VAL A 286 -0.72 1.13 13.20
C VAL A 286 0.56 1.00 14.02
N GLY A 287 1.15 -0.19 14.04
CA GLY A 287 2.41 -0.44 14.73
C GLY A 287 3.49 -0.96 13.79
N VAL A 288 4.76 -0.69 14.12
CA VAL A 288 5.93 -1.18 13.38
C VAL A 288 6.91 -1.84 14.35
N ARG A 289 7.38 -3.04 14.02
CA ARG A 289 8.34 -3.81 14.81
C ARG A 289 9.48 -4.36 13.97
N SER A 290 10.69 -4.36 14.51
CA SER A 290 11.86 -5.04 13.92
C SER A 290 11.72 -6.56 13.98
N ILE A 291 12.12 -7.26 12.91
CA ILE A 291 12.13 -8.74 12.86
C ILE A 291 13.32 -9.34 13.62
N ASP A 292 14.36 -8.59 13.98
CA ASP A 292 15.44 -9.15 14.83
C ASP A 292 15.14 -9.03 16.34
N ALA A 293 13.88 -8.78 16.72
CA ALA A 293 13.44 -8.78 18.12
C ALA A 293 13.20 -10.23 18.63
N PRO A 294 13.92 -10.71 19.66
CA PRO A 294 13.62 -11.97 20.35
C PRO A 294 12.34 -11.87 21.19
#